data_AF-A0A1M2VSS6-F1
#
_entry.id   AF-A0A1M2VSS6-F1
#
_cell.length_a   1.000
_cell.length_b   1.000
_cell.length_c   1.000
_cell.angle_alpha   90.00
_cell.angle_beta   90.00
_cell.angle_gamma   90.00
#
_symmetry.space_group_name_H-M   'P 1'
#
loop_
_entity.id
_entity.type
_entity.pdbx_description
1 polymer ?
#
loop_
_entity_poly.entity_id
_entity_poly.type
_entity_poly.pdbx_seq_one_letter_code
_entity_poly.pdbx_strand_id
1 'polypeptide(L)'
;MDNLVFPLHTHGYLYYHLASNPPVLSGQVRFRVTETNDPALFASGKDLLRTDQTPWRIPVLSLAMRKQYATLFRRVVDDGLVSEHVVRAASSLPPGPLKINAGSSRIVHAFGQPFRLAFGQTSQAFYFVGADTVWRA
;
A
#
# COMPACT_ATOMS: atom_id res chain seq x y z
N MET A 1 -9.17 -14.10 9.42
CA MET A 1 -7.74 -13.81 9.58
C MET A 1 -7.13 -13.99 8.21
N ASP A 2 -6.85 -12.90 7.50
CA ASP A 2 -6.32 -12.96 6.13
C ASP A 2 -4.85 -13.41 6.17
N ASN A 3 -4.46 -14.33 5.28
CA ASN A 3 -3.13 -14.95 5.15
C ASN A 3 -1.97 -14.07 5.67
N LEU A 4 -1.43 -14.43 6.84
CA LEU A 4 -0.23 -13.82 7.41
C LEU A 4 1.06 -14.26 6.69
N VAL A 5 0.96 -15.20 5.76
CA VAL A 5 2.08 -15.81 5.05
C VAL A 5 1.79 -15.77 3.55
N PHE A 6 2.82 -15.52 2.74
CA PHE A 6 2.71 -15.68 1.29
C PHE A 6 2.26 -17.11 0.95
N PRO A 7 1.45 -17.30 -0.11
CA PRO A 7 1.11 -18.64 -0.57
C PRO A 7 2.36 -19.50 -0.79
N LEU A 8 2.24 -20.81 -0.58
CA LEU A 8 3.36 -21.73 -0.76
C LEU A 8 3.90 -21.62 -2.20
N HIS A 9 5.23 -21.64 -2.35
CA HIS A 9 5.92 -21.46 -3.64
C HIS A 9 5.64 -20.12 -4.34
N THR A 10 5.29 -19.07 -3.61
CA THR A 10 5.20 -17.73 -4.20
C THR A 10 6.60 -17.20 -4.52
N HIS A 11 6.87 -17.02 -5.81
CA HIS A 11 8.04 -16.33 -6.34
C HIS A 11 7.64 -14.95 -6.87
N GLY A 12 8.52 -13.97 -6.75
CA GLY A 12 8.20 -12.62 -7.21
C GLY A 12 9.01 -11.51 -6.58
N TYR A 13 8.54 -10.28 -6.80
CA TYR A 13 9.26 -9.06 -6.47
C TYR A 13 8.35 -8.05 -5.77
N LEU A 14 8.91 -7.41 -4.75
CA LEU A 14 8.35 -6.17 -4.23
C LEU A 14 8.64 -5.04 -5.21
N TYR A 15 7.63 -4.22 -5.47
CA TYR A 15 7.79 -3.05 -6.32
C TYR A 15 6.93 -1.89 -5.82
N TYR A 16 7.38 -0.67 -6.07
CA TYR A 16 6.60 0.52 -5.76
C TYR A 16 5.65 0.84 -6.90
N HIS A 17 4.39 1.08 -6.57
CA HIS A 17 3.33 1.44 -7.51
C HIS A 17 2.70 2.77 -7.11
N LEU A 18 2.63 3.66 -8.08
CA LEU A 18 1.91 4.92 -8.03
C LEU A 18 1.05 4.98 -9.30
N ALA A 19 -0.25 5.28 -9.16
CA ALA A 19 -1.13 5.35 -10.33
C ALA A 19 -0.77 6.55 -11.23
N SER A 20 -1.41 6.70 -12.39
CA SER A 20 -1.24 7.91 -13.21
C SER A 20 -2.06 9.06 -12.63
N ASN A 21 -1.44 10.24 -12.47
CA ASN A 21 -2.01 11.43 -11.81
C ASN A 21 -2.66 11.21 -10.42
N PRO A 22 -1.98 10.57 -9.44
CA PRO A 22 -2.58 10.30 -8.15
C PRO A 22 -2.19 11.34 -7.09
N PRO A 23 -2.91 11.36 -5.95
CA PRO A 23 -2.38 11.96 -4.75
C PRO A 23 -1.03 11.35 -4.37
N VAL A 24 -0.04 12.16 -4.01
CA VAL A 24 1.34 11.69 -3.75
C VAL A 24 1.40 10.68 -2.60
N LEU A 25 0.49 10.80 -1.64
CA LEU A 25 0.34 9.89 -0.49
C LEU A 25 -0.38 8.58 -0.83
N SER A 26 -0.81 8.36 -2.08
CA SER A 26 -1.48 7.12 -2.50
C SER A 26 -0.53 6.00 -2.94
N GLY A 27 0.79 6.27 -2.92
CA GLY A 27 1.80 5.29 -3.29
C GLY A 27 1.73 4.04 -2.43
N GLN A 28 2.17 2.91 -2.99
CA GLN A 28 2.07 1.62 -2.33
C GLN A 28 3.16 0.66 -2.81
N VAL A 29 3.71 -0.12 -1.89
CA VAL A 29 4.52 -1.29 -2.22
C VAL A 29 3.58 -2.46 -2.48
N ARG A 30 3.73 -3.13 -3.61
CA ARG A 30 2.97 -4.32 -4.00
C ARG A 30 3.91 -5.49 -4.21
N PHE A 31 3.34 -6.69 -4.34
CA PHE A 31 4.08 -7.90 -4.66
C PHE A 31 3.63 -8.43 -6.03
N ARG A 32 4.57 -8.49 -6.98
CA ARG A 32 4.37 -9.05 -8.32
C ARG A 32 4.78 -10.52 -8.29
N VAL A 33 3.84 -11.43 -8.47
CA VAL A 33 4.09 -12.86 -8.60
C VAL A 33 4.57 -13.16 -10.02
N THR A 34 5.64 -13.94 -10.11
CA THR A 34 6.24 -14.43 -11.35
C THR A 34 6.37 -15.96 -11.29
N GLU A 35 6.50 -16.62 -12.45
CA GLU A 35 6.64 -18.08 -12.52
C GLU A 35 7.97 -18.55 -11.89
N THR A 36 9.03 -17.77 -12.07
CA THR A 36 10.36 -18.02 -11.51
C THR A 36 10.95 -16.73 -10.94
N ASN A 37 12.17 -16.81 -10.41
CA ASN A 37 12.94 -15.64 -9.96
C ASN A 37 13.71 -14.95 -11.12
N ASP A 38 13.25 -15.04 -12.36
CA ASP A 38 13.81 -14.29 -13.50
C ASP A 38 13.23 -12.87 -13.54
N PRO A 39 14.03 -11.80 -13.40
CA PRO A 39 13.55 -10.42 -13.50
C PRO A 39 12.87 -10.08 -14.83
N ALA A 40 13.21 -10.76 -15.93
CA ALA A 40 12.59 -10.53 -17.24
C ALA A 40 11.08 -10.84 -17.22
N LEU A 41 10.63 -11.69 -16.30
CA LEU A 41 9.22 -12.06 -16.13
C LEU A 41 8.41 -11.03 -15.33
N PHE A 42 9.03 -9.97 -14.81
CA PHE A 42 8.33 -8.97 -13.99
C PHE A 42 7.14 -8.34 -14.75
N ALA A 43 7.34 -7.99 -16.02
CA ALA A 43 6.33 -7.33 -16.85
C ALA A 43 5.12 -8.22 -17.16
N SER A 44 5.34 -9.53 -17.32
CA SER A 44 4.28 -10.52 -17.58
C SER A 44 3.66 -11.10 -16.30
N GLY A 45 4.27 -10.83 -15.14
CA GLY A 45 3.78 -11.24 -13.83
C GLY A 45 2.47 -10.58 -13.43
N LYS A 46 1.83 -11.12 -12.39
CA LYS A 46 0.53 -10.65 -11.87
C LYS A 46 0.66 -10.18 -10.42
N ASP A 47 -0.14 -9.19 -10.03
CA ASP A 47 -0.15 -8.77 -8.63
C ASP A 47 -0.65 -9.93 -7.75
N LEU A 48 0.00 -10.14 -6.62
CA LEU A 48 -0.52 -11.01 -5.58
C LEU A 48 -1.86 -10.44 -5.11
N LEU A 49 -2.92 -11.23 -5.19
CA LEU A 49 -4.26 -10.80 -4.78
C LEU A 49 -4.56 -11.22 -3.35
N ARG A 50 -5.33 -10.38 -2.66
CA ARG A 50 -5.98 -10.71 -1.39
C ARG A 50 -7.23 -11.54 -1.65
N THR A 51 -7.81 -12.07 -0.57
CA THR A 51 -9.10 -12.78 -0.60
C THR A 51 -10.24 -11.93 -1.16
N ASP A 52 -10.15 -10.60 -1.02
CA ASP A 52 -11.10 -9.63 -1.58
C ASP A 52 -10.82 -9.25 -3.05
N GLN A 53 -9.96 -10.01 -3.74
CA GLN A 53 -9.54 -9.80 -5.15
C GLN A 53 -8.82 -8.47 -5.41
N THR A 54 -8.47 -7.71 -4.36
CA THR A 54 -7.66 -6.51 -4.49
C THR A 54 -6.16 -6.86 -4.42
N PRO A 55 -5.28 -6.09 -5.08
CA PRO A 55 -3.84 -6.29 -4.94
C PRO A 55 -3.38 -6.20 -3.48
N TRP A 56 -2.56 -7.16 -3.06
CA TRP A 56 -1.80 -7.07 -1.82
C TRP A 56 -0.90 -5.84 -1.88
N ARG A 57 -0.91 -5.05 -0.81
CA ARG A 57 -0.23 -3.76 -0.78
C ARG A 57 0.17 -3.33 0.62
N ILE A 58 1.27 -2.60 0.71
CA ILE A 58 1.68 -1.79 1.86
C ILE A 58 1.61 -0.31 1.43
N PRO A 59 0.62 0.46 1.90
CA PRO A 59 0.51 1.89 1.60
C PRO A 59 1.74 2.66 2.08
N VAL A 60 2.15 3.70 1.34
CA VAL A 60 3.29 4.55 1.73
C VAL A 60 3.06 5.23 3.08
N LEU A 61 1.82 5.58 3.38
CA LEU A 61 1.39 6.04 4.71
C LEU A 61 1.77 5.03 5.81
N SER A 62 1.52 3.74 5.58
CA SER A 62 1.93 2.69 6.53
C SER A 62 3.44 2.57 6.65
N LEU A 63 4.18 2.70 5.54
CA LEU A 63 5.65 2.65 5.53
C LEU A 63 6.25 3.76 6.39
N ALA A 64 5.76 4.99 6.23
CA ALA A 64 6.28 6.16 6.93
C ALA A 64 5.96 6.16 8.44
N MET A 65 4.81 5.60 8.84
CA MET A 65 4.33 5.70 10.24
C MET A 65 4.70 4.51 11.12
N ARG A 66 5.05 3.35 10.56
CA ARG A 66 5.23 2.13 11.35
C ARG A 66 6.68 1.71 11.47
N LYS A 67 7.13 1.55 12.71
CA LYS A 67 8.48 1.09 13.04
C LYS A 67 8.88 -0.22 12.34
N GLN A 68 7.95 -1.17 12.21
CA GLN A 68 8.22 -2.45 11.52
C GLN A 68 8.55 -2.30 10.03
N TYR A 69 8.18 -1.18 9.41
CA TYR A 69 8.48 -0.90 8.00
C TYR A 69 9.60 0.13 7.81
N ALA A 70 10.26 0.58 8.89
CA ALA A 70 11.25 1.65 8.81
C ALA A 70 12.39 1.33 7.82
N THR A 71 12.90 0.10 7.82
CA THR A 71 13.95 -0.33 6.89
C THR A 71 13.48 -0.33 5.44
N LEU A 72 12.26 -0.81 5.17
CA LEU A 72 11.67 -0.80 3.83
C LEU A 72 11.40 0.63 3.37
N PHE A 73 10.87 1.49 4.25
CA PHE A 73 10.63 2.90 3.94
C PHE A 73 11.92 3.62 3.58
N ARG A 74 12.97 3.44 4.38
CA ARG A 74 14.29 3.99 4.09
C ARG A 74 14.80 3.53 2.73
N ARG A 75 14.68 2.23 2.42
CA ARG A 75 15.12 1.70 1.12
C ARG A 75 14.39 2.35 -0.05
N VAL A 76 13.07 2.50 0.03
CA VAL A 76 12.25 3.12 -1.02
C VAL A 76 12.59 4.60 -1.20
N VAL A 77 12.97 5.31 -0.12
CA VAL A 77 13.47 6.69 -0.18
C VAL A 77 14.86 6.76 -0.82
N ASP A 78 15.79 5.90 -0.37
CA ASP A 78 17.17 5.83 -0.89
C ASP A 78 17.19 5.48 -2.40
N ASP A 79 16.24 4.67 -2.87
CA ASP A 79 16.06 4.31 -4.28
C ASP A 79 15.34 5.41 -5.11
N GLY A 80 14.97 6.53 -4.50
CA GLY A 80 14.30 7.66 -5.19
C GLY A 80 12.86 7.37 -5.62
N LEU A 81 12.25 6.28 -5.15
CA LEU A 81 10.88 5.88 -5.50
C LEU A 81 9.82 6.71 -4.75
N VAL A 82 10.21 7.35 -3.67
CA VAL A 82 9.39 8.26 -2.86
C VAL A 82 10.07 9.62 -2.82
N SER A 83 9.37 10.67 -3.23
CA SER A 83 9.91 12.03 -3.22
C SER A 83 10.03 12.58 -1.79
N GLU A 84 10.93 13.54 -1.59
CA GLU A 84 11.02 14.27 -0.32
C GLU A 84 9.70 14.90 0.11
N HIS A 85 8.88 15.29 -0.87
CA HIS A 85 7.55 15.83 -0.63
C HIS A 85 6.65 14.83 0.09
N VAL A 86 6.65 13.56 -0.33
CA VAL A 86 5.90 12.49 0.34
C VAL A 86 6.43 12.25 1.75
N VAL A 87 7.76 12.31 1.95
CA VAL A 87 8.38 12.18 3.27
C VAL A 87 7.88 13.29 4.20
N ARG A 88 7.95 14.55 3.75
CA ARG A 88 7.48 15.71 4.52
C ARG A 88 5.98 15.62 4.81
N ALA A 89 5.18 15.33 3.79
CA ALA A 89 3.73 15.19 3.94
C ALA A 89 3.39 14.10 4.97
N ALA A 90 4.03 12.93 4.89
CA ALA A 90 3.82 11.85 5.84
C ALA A 90 4.26 12.21 7.28
N SER A 91 5.37 12.95 7.45
CA SER A 91 5.83 13.44 8.75
C SER A 91 4.95 14.54 9.34
N SER A 92 4.25 15.31 8.49
CA SER A 92 3.34 16.38 8.91
C SER A 92 1.97 15.86 9.35
N LEU A 93 1.64 14.60 9.04
CA LEU A 93 0.40 13.99 9.49
C LEU A 93 0.41 13.87 11.01
N PRO A 94 -0.72 14.19 11.68
CA PRO A 94 -0.77 14.16 13.13
C PRO A 94 -0.45 12.74 13.64
N PRO A 95 0.36 12.62 14.71
CA PRO A 95 0.60 11.33 15.36
C PRO A 95 -0.73 10.85 15.95
N GLY A 96 -1.41 9.99 15.21
CA GLY A 96 -2.71 9.45 15.56
C GLY A 96 -2.81 7.98 15.19
N PRO A 97 -3.90 7.29 15.57
CA PRO A 97 -4.09 5.88 15.29
C PRO A 97 -4.52 5.71 13.84
N LEU A 98 -3.73 6.19 12.88
CA LEU A 98 -3.78 5.70 11.51
C LEU A 98 -3.37 4.22 11.58
N LYS A 99 -4.34 3.37 11.95
CA LYS A 99 -4.22 1.90 12.00
C LYS A 99 -4.26 1.33 10.58
N ILE A 100 -3.63 2.03 9.64
CA ILE A 100 -3.48 1.61 8.27
C ILE A 100 -2.46 0.46 8.29
N ASN A 101 -2.95 -0.77 8.35
CA ASN A 101 -2.15 -1.98 8.24
C ASN A 101 -1.77 -2.24 6.77
N ALA A 102 -0.70 -3.00 6.54
CA ALA A 102 -0.53 -3.69 5.27
C ALA A 102 -1.80 -4.49 4.95
N GLY A 103 -2.26 -4.41 3.71
CA GLY A 103 -3.52 -5.01 3.30
C GLY A 103 -4.79 -4.22 3.66
N SER A 104 -4.69 -2.99 4.14
CA SER A 104 -5.87 -2.14 4.32
C SER A 104 -6.57 -1.87 2.98
N SER A 105 -7.78 -2.40 2.83
CA SER A 105 -8.65 -2.17 1.67
C SER A 105 -9.58 -0.95 1.83
N ARG A 106 -9.37 -0.13 2.88
CA ARG A 106 -10.18 1.07 3.20
C ARG A 106 -9.39 2.37 3.09
N ILE A 107 -8.42 2.39 2.18
CA ILE A 107 -7.75 3.63 1.75
C ILE A 107 -8.29 3.94 0.37
N VAL A 108 -8.89 5.10 0.22
CA VAL A 108 -9.52 5.56 -1.02
C VAL A 108 -8.78 6.81 -1.48
N HIS A 109 -8.28 6.80 -2.71
CA HIS A 109 -7.45 7.87 -3.27
C HIS A 109 -7.85 8.26 -4.70
N ALA A 110 -8.88 7.63 -5.26
CA ALA A 110 -9.37 7.92 -6.60
C ALA A 110 -10.87 7.57 -6.73
N PHE A 111 -11.55 8.26 -7.64
CA PHE A 111 -12.90 7.88 -8.06
C PHE A 111 -12.89 6.56 -8.83
N GLY A 112 -13.92 5.73 -8.64
CA GLY A 112 -14.00 4.39 -9.23
C GLY A 112 -13.06 3.36 -8.60
N GLN A 113 -12.27 3.73 -7.59
CA GLN A 113 -11.42 2.79 -6.88
C GLN A 113 -12.28 1.81 -6.05
N PRO A 114 -12.09 0.48 -6.20
CA PRO A 114 -12.75 -0.47 -5.33
C PRO A 114 -12.23 -0.36 -3.90
N PHE A 115 -13.14 -0.57 -2.95
CA PHE A 115 -12.85 -0.65 -1.52
C PHE A 115 -13.69 -1.74 -0.87
N ARG A 116 -13.21 -2.27 0.26
CA ARG A 116 -13.94 -3.31 0.99
C ARG A 116 -14.90 -2.71 2.00
N LEU A 117 -16.17 -3.09 1.92
CA LEU A 117 -17.18 -2.84 2.95
C LEU A 117 -17.57 -4.18 3.59
N ALA A 118 -17.46 -4.29 4.91
CA ALA A 118 -17.87 -5.48 5.64
C ALA A 118 -19.25 -5.23 6.27
N PHE A 119 -20.23 -6.04 5.89
CA PHE A 119 -21.56 -5.99 6.51
C PHE A 119 -21.53 -6.60 7.92
N GLY A 120 -22.42 -6.14 8.81
CA GLY A 120 -22.49 -6.60 10.20
C GLY A 120 -21.51 -5.92 11.17
N GLN A 121 -20.74 -4.93 10.73
CA GLN A 121 -19.90 -4.09 11.59
C GLN A 121 -20.57 -2.74 11.82
N THR A 122 -20.69 -2.30 13.07
CA THR A 122 -21.36 -1.04 13.44
C THR A 122 -20.52 0.20 13.17
N SER A 123 -19.20 0.05 13.05
CA SER A 123 -18.29 1.16 12.70
C SER A 123 -17.09 0.65 11.91
N GLN A 124 -16.73 1.38 10.86
CA GLN A 124 -15.70 0.99 9.91
C GLN A 124 -14.99 2.24 9.38
N ALA A 125 -13.72 2.41 9.76
CA ALA A 125 -12.97 3.60 9.39
C ALA A 125 -12.49 3.55 7.93
N PHE A 126 -12.65 4.67 7.22
CA PHE A 126 -12.09 4.88 5.89
C PHE A 126 -11.04 5.98 5.91
N TYR A 127 -9.99 5.84 5.11
CA TYR A 127 -8.97 6.85 4.93
C TYR A 127 -9.04 7.39 3.51
N PHE A 128 -9.40 8.66 3.38
CA PHE A 128 -9.44 9.35 2.10
C PHE A 128 -8.14 10.13 1.92
N VAL A 129 -7.43 9.84 0.84
CA VAL A 129 -6.13 10.45 0.54
C VAL A 129 -6.35 11.52 -0.51
N GLY A 130 -6.21 12.78 -0.10
CA GLY A 130 -6.12 13.94 -0.98
C GLY A 130 -4.67 14.24 -1.33
N ALA A 131 -4.42 15.32 -2.09
CA ALA A 131 -3.10 15.69 -2.61
C ALA A 131 -2.01 15.55 -1.54
N ASP A 132 -2.16 16.25 -0.41
CA ASP A 132 -1.23 16.24 0.73
C ASP A 132 -1.94 15.97 2.07
N THR A 133 -3.17 15.47 2.02
CA THR A 133 -4.02 15.30 3.20
C THR A 133 -4.54 13.88 3.32
N VAL A 134 -4.75 13.45 4.56
CA VAL A 134 -5.42 12.19 4.88
C VAL A 134 -6.58 12.48 5.81
N TRP A 135 -7.80 12.23 5.34
CA TRP A 135 -9.00 12.35 6.15
C TRP A 135 -9.50 10.98 6.59
N ARG A 136 -9.93 10.86 7.86
CA ARG A 136 -10.49 9.63 8.41
C ARG A 136 -12.00 9.81 8.63
N ALA A 137 -12.79 9.01 7.92
CA ALA A 137 -14.23 8.84 8.16
C ALA A 137 -14.48 7.71 9.14
#